data_AF-A0A2G9P3K6-F1
#
_entry.id   AF-A0A2G9P3K6-F1
#
_cell.length_a   1.000
_cell.length_b   1.000
_cell.length_c   1.000
_cell.angle_alpha   90.00
_cell.angle_beta   90.00
_cell.angle_gamma   90.00
#
_symmetry.space_group_name_H-M   'P 1'
#
loop_
_entity.id
_entity.type
_entity.pdbx_description
1 polymer ?
#
loop_
_entity_poly.entity_id
_entity_poly.type
_entity_poly.pdbx_seq_one_letter_code
_entity_poly.pdbx_strand_id
1 'polypeptide(L)'
;GFKSEDIEILATAAQVNDPELLLNPQFFPIMASPYTALKNLKIKPNISLVLKQFKKLSKLHSMLLVEGMGGIMTPILQDYFVTDLIKDMKLSTVIVTRTRVGAVNHTIMTCKMCEKYKIPIKGIIINNFDVDGYRVKELKRDLENLTHVSVLGSIPFIDDMSDRSLYRIFKKNIDFKS
;
A
#
# COMPACT_ATOMS: atom_id res chain seq x y z
N GLY A 1 -6.75 -12.71 19.63
CA GLY A 1 -7.17 -12.40 18.24
C GLY A 1 -6.76 -10.99 17.92
N PHE A 2 -6.70 -10.66 16.63
CA PHE A 2 -6.44 -9.31 16.16
C PHE A 2 -7.66 -8.41 16.37
N LYS A 3 -7.45 -7.11 16.60
CA LYS A 3 -8.52 -6.10 16.63
C LYS A 3 -8.90 -5.64 15.23
N SER A 4 -7.98 -5.75 14.28
CA SER A 4 -8.16 -5.41 12.87
C SER A 4 -8.24 -6.67 12.02
N GLU A 5 -9.33 -6.81 11.26
CA GLU A 5 -9.52 -7.88 10.28
C GLU A 5 -8.43 -7.85 9.19
N ASP A 6 -8.06 -6.65 8.71
CA ASP A 6 -6.97 -6.48 7.74
C ASP A 6 -5.66 -7.08 8.24
N ILE A 7 -5.29 -6.83 9.51
CA ILE A 7 -4.05 -7.38 10.09
C ILE A 7 -4.12 -8.91 10.20
N GLU A 8 -5.28 -9.47 10.53
CA GLU A 8 -5.47 -10.92 10.56
C GLU A 8 -5.26 -11.56 9.19
N ILE A 9 -5.83 -10.95 8.14
CA ILE A 9 -5.67 -11.39 6.75
C ILE A 9 -4.18 -11.32 6.34
N LEU A 10 -3.52 -10.18 6.61
CA LEU A 10 -2.11 -9.99 6.25
C LEU A 10 -1.18 -10.93 7.01
N ALA A 11 -1.38 -11.12 8.31
CA ALA A 11 -0.56 -12.01 9.13
C ALA A 11 -0.71 -13.47 8.68
N THR A 12 -1.94 -13.88 8.37
CA THR A 12 -2.23 -15.22 7.83
C THR A 12 -1.58 -15.41 6.46
N ALA A 13 -1.71 -14.45 5.55
CA ALA A 13 -1.12 -14.50 4.21
C ALA A 13 0.43 -14.52 4.25
N ALA A 14 1.02 -13.79 5.20
CA ALA A 14 2.46 -13.80 5.43
C ALA A 14 2.95 -15.02 6.24
N GLN A 15 2.04 -15.85 6.74
CA GLN A 15 2.33 -17.00 7.60
C GLN A 15 3.14 -16.64 8.86
N VAL A 16 2.83 -15.48 9.45
CA VAL A 16 3.49 -14.98 10.67
C VAL A 16 2.53 -15.00 11.85
N ASN A 17 3.10 -15.12 13.06
CA ASN A 17 2.36 -15.08 14.31
C ASN A 17 2.85 -13.96 15.25
N ASP A 18 3.47 -12.92 14.69
CA ASP A 18 3.92 -11.77 15.46
C ASP A 18 2.76 -11.12 16.25
N PRO A 19 3.04 -10.59 17.45
CA PRO A 19 2.02 -9.92 18.23
C PRO A 19 1.40 -8.72 17.48
N GLU A 20 0.09 -8.51 17.59
CA GLU A 20 -0.59 -7.37 16.95
C GLU A 20 0.03 -6.02 17.33
N LEU A 21 0.47 -5.85 18.59
CA LEU A 21 1.14 -4.61 19.02
C LEU A 21 2.49 -4.34 18.33
N LEU A 22 3.02 -5.35 17.63
CA LEU A 22 4.21 -5.23 16.78
C LEU A 22 3.82 -4.92 15.33
N LEU A 23 2.80 -5.60 14.79
CA LEU A 23 2.30 -5.43 13.41
C LEU A 23 1.52 -4.12 13.22
N ASN A 24 0.63 -3.81 14.16
CA ASN A 24 -0.24 -2.63 14.18
C ASN A 24 -0.20 -1.95 15.57
N PRO A 25 0.92 -1.27 15.91
CA PRO A 25 1.14 -0.71 17.24
C PRO A 25 0.12 0.33 17.68
N GLN A 26 -0.62 0.93 16.73
CA GLN A 26 -1.64 1.95 17.00
C GLN A 26 -2.86 1.72 16.11
N PHE A 27 -3.88 1.08 16.68
CA PHE A 27 -5.16 0.84 16.02
C PHE A 27 -6.23 1.80 16.55
N PHE A 28 -7.05 2.36 15.65
CA PHE A 28 -8.18 3.21 15.97
C PHE A 28 -9.43 2.72 15.23
N PRO A 29 -10.56 2.44 15.90
CA PRO A 29 -11.75 1.86 15.27
C PRO A 29 -12.60 2.88 14.47
N ILE A 30 -12.14 4.13 14.33
CA ILE A 30 -12.88 5.17 13.61
C ILE A 30 -12.59 5.04 12.12
N MET A 31 -13.64 4.88 11.31
CA MET A 31 -13.58 4.91 9.84
C MET A 31 -13.35 6.33 9.31
N ALA A 32 -12.14 6.85 9.49
CA ALA A 32 -11.72 8.15 8.99
C ALA A 32 -10.22 8.15 8.68
N SER A 33 -9.69 9.24 8.11
CA SER A 33 -8.24 9.43 8.05
C SER A 33 -7.63 9.40 9.45
N PRO A 34 -6.35 8.99 9.61
CA PRO A 34 -5.71 8.93 10.91
C PRO A 34 -5.74 10.27 11.63
N TYR A 35 -5.50 11.37 10.91
CA TYR A 35 -5.63 12.73 11.46
C TYR A 35 -6.99 12.98 12.12
N THR A 36 -8.08 12.65 11.44
CA THR A 36 -9.45 12.84 11.97
C THR A 36 -9.72 11.88 13.13
N ALA A 37 -9.34 10.62 13.02
CA ALA A 37 -9.54 9.63 14.08
C ALA A 37 -8.84 10.04 15.39
N LEU A 38 -7.57 10.45 15.29
CA LEU A 38 -6.76 10.92 16.42
C LEU A 38 -7.35 12.18 17.06
N LYS A 39 -7.78 13.14 16.23
CA LYS A 39 -8.42 14.38 16.70
C LYS A 39 -9.71 14.08 17.46
N ASN A 40 -10.57 13.21 16.91
CA ASN A 40 -11.85 12.85 17.52
C ASN A 40 -11.66 12.11 18.85
N LEU A 41 -10.66 11.22 18.93
CA LEU A 41 -10.32 10.48 20.14
C LEU A 41 -9.50 11.30 21.16
N LYS A 42 -9.04 12.50 20.77
CA LYS A 42 -8.09 13.32 21.55
C LYS A 42 -6.81 12.54 21.92
N ILE A 43 -6.38 11.65 21.03
CA ILE A 43 -5.15 10.85 21.19
C ILE A 43 -4.04 11.48 20.36
N LYS A 44 -2.85 11.59 20.94
CA LYS A 44 -1.64 11.94 20.17
C LYS A 44 -1.02 10.67 19.60
N PRO A 45 -0.74 10.60 18.28
CA PRO A 45 -0.08 9.45 17.71
C PRO A 45 1.37 9.37 18.20
N ASN A 46 1.83 8.16 18.47
CA ASN A 46 3.21 7.89 18.83
C ASN A 46 4.00 7.36 17.62
N ILE A 47 4.45 8.28 16.75
CA ILE A 47 5.22 7.92 15.55
C ILE A 47 6.52 7.18 15.92
N SER A 48 7.18 7.60 17.00
CA SER A 48 8.39 6.93 17.50
C SER A 48 8.15 5.46 17.88
N LEU A 49 6.98 5.14 18.43
CA LEU A 49 6.58 3.76 18.69
C LEU A 49 6.43 2.96 17.39
N VAL A 50 5.77 3.53 16.37
CA VAL A 50 5.60 2.87 15.06
C VAL A 50 6.96 2.56 14.44
N LEU A 51 7.87 3.55 14.39
CA LEU A 51 9.21 3.37 13.85
C LEU A 51 10.05 2.36 14.66
N LYS A 52 9.90 2.35 15.99
CA LYS A 52 10.55 1.37 16.87
C LYS A 52 10.07 -0.06 16.59
N GLN A 53 8.76 -0.26 16.42
CA GLN A 53 8.20 -1.57 16.11
C GLN A 53 8.57 -2.04 14.70
N PHE A 54 8.52 -1.16 13.71
CA PHE A 54 9.02 -1.43 12.36
C PHE A 54 10.49 -1.89 12.37
N LYS A 55 11.36 -1.19 13.11
CA LYS A 55 12.77 -1.57 13.26
C LYS A 55 12.96 -2.90 14.01
N LYS A 56 12.03 -3.28 14.88
CA LYS A 56 12.07 -4.59 15.55
C LYS A 56 11.66 -5.69 14.56
N LEU A 57 10.58 -5.50 13.81
CA LEU A 57 10.15 -6.42 12.76
C LEU A 57 11.23 -6.62 11.70
N SER A 58 11.94 -5.56 11.30
CA SER A 58 12.97 -5.65 10.27
C SER A 58 14.21 -6.45 10.69
N LYS A 59 14.35 -6.75 11.99
CA LYS A 59 15.38 -7.64 12.52
C LYS A 59 14.91 -9.09 12.65
N LEU A 60 13.59 -9.29 12.72
CA LEU A 60 12.98 -10.61 12.87
C LEU A 60 12.72 -11.28 11.53
N HIS A 61 12.45 -10.48 10.49
CA HIS A 61 12.07 -10.95 9.17
C HIS A 61 13.08 -10.51 8.11
N SER A 62 13.35 -11.39 7.15
CA SER A 62 14.22 -11.09 6.00
C SER A 62 13.57 -10.13 5.00
N MET A 63 12.25 -10.02 5.01
CA MET A 63 11.46 -9.14 4.15
C MET A 63 10.28 -8.59 4.93
N LEU A 64 9.95 -7.32 4.70
CA LEU A 64 8.74 -6.69 5.22
C LEU A 64 7.93 -6.09 4.08
N LEU A 65 6.63 -6.35 4.09
CA LEU A 65 5.64 -5.63 3.29
C LEU A 65 4.88 -4.70 4.24
N VAL A 66 4.88 -3.41 3.95
CA VAL A 66 4.15 -2.39 4.73
C VAL A 66 2.98 -1.91 3.90
N GLU A 67 1.77 -2.23 4.33
CA GLU A 67 0.58 -1.63 3.76
C GLU A 67 0.42 -0.19 4.25
N GLY A 68 0.21 0.74 3.31
CA GLY A 68 -0.10 2.12 3.64
C GLY A 68 -1.55 2.30 4.09
N MET A 69 -1.96 3.54 4.33
CA MET A 69 -3.35 3.86 4.66
C MET A 69 -3.85 5.04 3.81
N GLY A 70 -4.94 4.84 3.09
CA GLY A 70 -5.43 5.81 2.11
C GLY A 70 -4.43 6.07 0.97
N GLY A 71 -4.29 7.33 0.57
CA GLY A 71 -3.33 7.76 -0.44
C GLY A 71 -1.96 8.16 0.14
N ILE A 72 -0.98 8.44 -0.74
CA ILE A 72 0.39 8.81 -0.33
C ILE A 72 0.43 10.10 0.52
N MET A 73 -0.51 11.03 0.28
CA MET A 73 -0.64 12.29 1.03
C MET A 73 -1.68 12.20 2.16
N THR A 74 -2.06 11.01 2.62
CA THR A 74 -2.94 10.88 3.79
C THR A 74 -2.29 11.52 5.02
N PRO A 75 -2.96 12.48 5.69
CA PRO A 75 -2.41 13.11 6.89
C PRO A 75 -2.51 12.18 8.10
N ILE A 76 -1.41 12.08 8.84
CA ILE A 76 -1.36 11.45 10.16
C ILE A 76 -1.37 12.53 11.25
N LEU A 77 -0.60 13.60 11.05
CA LEU A 77 -0.64 14.85 11.80
C LEU A 77 -0.83 16.02 10.83
N GLN A 78 -0.95 17.24 11.37
CA GLN A 78 -1.09 18.46 10.57
C GLN A 78 0.05 18.64 9.56
N ASP A 79 1.29 18.34 9.97
CA ASP A 79 2.50 18.51 9.16
C ASP A 79 3.26 17.18 8.99
N TYR A 80 2.56 16.04 9.07
CA TYR A 80 3.15 14.72 8.90
C TYR A 80 2.19 13.77 8.17
N PHE A 81 2.62 13.27 7.02
CA PHE A 81 1.82 12.49 6.09
C PHE A 81 2.39 11.08 5.92
N VAL A 82 1.66 10.21 5.21
CA VAL A 82 2.16 8.87 4.85
C VAL A 82 3.49 8.94 4.08
N THR A 83 3.71 9.96 3.23
CA THR A 83 5.02 10.23 2.60
C THR A 83 6.15 10.36 3.61
N ASP A 84 5.94 11.05 4.74
CA ASP A 84 6.98 11.26 5.75
C ASP A 84 7.28 9.95 6.47
N LEU A 85 6.25 9.16 6.77
CA LEU A 85 6.42 7.82 7.36
C LEU A 85 7.22 6.88 6.46
N ILE A 86 6.94 6.86 5.15
CA ILE A 86 7.69 6.06 4.17
C ILE A 86 9.16 6.47 4.16
N LYS A 87 9.45 7.79 4.21
CA LYS A 87 10.82 8.33 4.24
C LYS A 87 11.55 7.97 5.53
N ASP A 88 10.90 8.08 6.69
CA ASP A 88 11.48 7.74 7.99
C ASP A 88 11.78 6.24 8.09
N MET A 89 10.97 5.40 7.45
CA MET A 89 11.20 3.96 7.30
C MET A 89 12.23 3.62 6.21
N LYS A 90 12.60 4.58 5.35
CA LYS A 90 13.49 4.43 4.19
C LYS A 90 13.03 3.34 3.22
N LEU A 91 11.72 3.27 2.98
CA LEU A 91 11.12 2.26 2.11
C LEU A 91 11.03 2.75 0.66
N SER A 92 11.04 1.78 -0.26
CA SER A 92 10.54 1.98 -1.62
C SER A 92 9.07 1.58 -1.71
N THR A 93 8.35 2.11 -2.70
CA THR A 93 6.90 1.95 -2.82
C THR A 93 6.51 1.25 -4.11
N VAL A 94 5.51 0.37 -4.04
CA VAL A 94 4.74 -0.10 -5.19
C VAL A 94 3.41 0.65 -5.19
N ILE A 95 3.02 1.22 -6.34
CA ILE A 95 1.75 1.94 -6.47
C ILE A 95 0.69 0.98 -6.97
N VAL A 96 -0.44 0.90 -6.28
CA VAL A 96 -1.61 0.14 -6.74
C VAL A 96 -2.66 1.11 -7.27
N THR A 97 -3.07 0.94 -8.52
CA THR A 97 -4.09 1.78 -9.17
C THR A 97 -5.28 0.94 -9.64
N ARG A 98 -6.45 1.56 -9.82
CA ARG A 98 -7.67 0.89 -10.31
C ARG A 98 -7.87 1.20 -11.80
N THR A 99 -8.91 0.63 -12.42
CA THR A 99 -9.25 0.94 -13.82
C THR A 99 -10.37 1.99 -13.96
N ARG A 100 -10.95 2.53 -12.88
CA ARG A 100 -12.02 3.53 -12.98
C ARG A 100 -11.59 4.87 -13.59
N VAL A 101 -12.57 5.64 -14.06
CA VAL A 101 -12.40 7.06 -14.41
C VAL A 101 -11.71 7.81 -13.28
N GLY A 102 -10.69 8.60 -13.63
CA GLY A 102 -9.83 9.31 -12.68
C GLY A 102 -8.56 8.56 -12.28
N ALA A 103 -8.43 7.26 -12.57
CA ALA A 103 -7.26 6.47 -12.22
C ALA A 103 -5.95 7.04 -12.80
N VAL A 104 -5.96 7.47 -14.06
CA VAL A 104 -4.79 8.12 -14.70
C VAL A 104 -4.36 9.35 -13.90
N ASN A 105 -5.29 10.27 -13.62
CA ASN A 105 -5.02 11.49 -12.85
C ASN A 105 -4.47 11.17 -11.45
N HIS A 106 -5.14 10.30 -10.70
CA HIS A 106 -4.71 9.93 -9.35
C HIS A 106 -3.34 9.25 -9.33
N THR A 107 -3.06 8.40 -10.32
CA THR A 107 -1.77 7.71 -10.43
C THR A 107 -0.66 8.71 -10.74
N ILE A 108 -0.86 9.62 -11.71
CA ILE A 108 0.10 10.69 -12.02
C ILE A 108 0.39 11.55 -10.79
N MET A 109 -0.65 12.01 -10.09
CA MET A 109 -0.48 12.80 -8.86
C MET A 109 0.29 12.02 -7.79
N THR A 110 0.02 10.72 -7.64
CA THR A 110 0.74 9.85 -6.70
C THR A 110 2.22 9.72 -7.07
N CYS A 111 2.52 9.45 -8.35
CA CYS A 111 3.89 9.39 -8.86
C CYS A 111 4.64 10.72 -8.65
N LYS A 112 4.00 11.85 -8.97
CA LYS A 112 4.57 13.19 -8.78
C LYS A 112 4.83 13.54 -7.33
N MET A 113 3.98 13.10 -6.41
CA MET A 113 4.24 13.25 -4.97
C MET A 113 5.42 12.38 -4.55
N CYS A 114 5.49 11.11 -4.95
CA CYS A 114 6.64 10.27 -4.65
C CYS A 114 7.95 10.90 -5.17
N GLU A 115 7.95 11.41 -6.40
CA GLU A 115 9.08 12.16 -6.99
C GLU A 115 9.47 13.37 -6.14
N LYS A 116 8.51 14.24 -5.81
CA LYS A 116 8.70 15.44 -4.98
C LYS A 116 9.32 15.10 -3.62
N TYR A 117 8.86 14.02 -2.99
CA TYR A 117 9.33 13.58 -1.67
C TYR A 117 10.53 12.62 -1.74
N LYS A 118 11.07 12.35 -2.94
CA LYS A 118 12.20 11.44 -3.19
C LYS A 118 11.96 10.01 -2.69
N ILE A 119 10.74 9.52 -2.83
CA ILE A 119 10.34 8.15 -2.50
C ILE A 119 10.55 7.27 -3.74
N PRO A 120 11.42 6.24 -3.68
CA PRO A 120 11.66 5.36 -4.82
C PRO A 120 10.41 4.55 -5.17
N ILE A 121 9.97 4.60 -6.43
CA ILE A 121 8.89 3.76 -6.93
C ILE A 121 9.48 2.53 -7.60
N LYS A 122 9.04 1.34 -7.19
CA LYS A 122 9.42 0.06 -7.80
C LYS A 122 8.57 -0.31 -9.01
N GLY A 123 7.36 0.23 -9.09
CA GLY A 123 6.48 0.08 -10.24
C GLY A 123 5.03 0.30 -9.87
N ILE A 124 4.17 0.18 -10.88
CA ILE A 124 2.71 0.28 -10.75
C ILE A 124 2.08 -1.09 -10.98
N ILE A 125 1.14 -1.47 -10.12
CA ILE A 125 0.25 -2.62 -10.30
C ILE A 125 -1.16 -2.11 -10.58
N ILE A 126 -1.78 -2.58 -11.65
CA ILE A 126 -3.17 -2.29 -11.97
C ILE A 126 -4.06 -3.35 -11.31
N ASN A 127 -4.89 -2.93 -10.36
CA ASN A 127 -5.93 -3.77 -9.79
C ASN A 127 -7.19 -3.70 -10.67
N ASN A 128 -7.36 -4.70 -11.53
CA ASN A 128 -8.36 -4.77 -12.60
C ASN A 128 -9.58 -5.61 -12.15
N PHE A 129 -10.34 -5.09 -11.19
CA PHE A 129 -11.61 -5.70 -10.77
C PHE A 129 -12.83 -4.90 -11.20
N ASP A 130 -12.66 -3.73 -11.82
CA ASP A 130 -13.79 -2.92 -12.29
C ASP A 130 -14.25 -3.39 -13.68
N VAL A 131 -15.51 -3.82 -13.75
CA VAL A 131 -16.13 -4.42 -14.95
C VAL A 131 -16.14 -3.44 -16.13
N ASP A 132 -16.43 -2.16 -15.89
CA ASP A 132 -16.54 -1.11 -16.91
C ASP A 132 -15.37 -0.10 -16.85
N GLY A 133 -14.19 -0.57 -16.44
CA GLY A 133 -12.99 0.26 -16.31
C GLY A 133 -12.33 0.63 -17.64
N TYR A 134 -11.41 1.59 -17.56
CA TYR A 134 -10.42 1.88 -18.60
C TYR A 134 -9.74 0.60 -19.04
N ARG A 135 -9.66 0.37 -20.36
CA ARG A 135 -9.06 -0.84 -20.93
C ARG A 135 -7.62 -0.99 -20.46
N VAL A 136 -7.31 -2.08 -19.75
CA VAL A 136 -6.01 -2.31 -19.09
C VAL A 136 -4.82 -2.07 -20.02
N LYS A 137 -4.90 -2.52 -21.28
CA LYS A 137 -3.81 -2.34 -22.26
C LYS A 137 -3.51 -0.86 -22.54
N GLU A 138 -4.55 -0.05 -22.68
CA GLU A 138 -4.43 1.39 -22.92
C GLU A 138 -3.97 2.08 -21.63
N LEU A 139 -4.58 1.73 -20.47
CA LEU A 139 -4.20 2.29 -19.18
C LEU A 139 -2.72 2.05 -18.87
N LYS A 140 -2.23 0.81 -19.08
CA LYS A 140 -0.81 0.47 -18.92
C LYS A 140 0.07 1.40 -19.75
N ARG A 141 -0.18 1.46 -21.07
CA ARG A 141 0.61 2.29 -21.99
C ARG A 141 0.61 3.75 -21.57
N ASP A 142 -0.56 4.28 -21.23
CA ASP A 142 -0.71 5.70 -20.92
C ASP A 142 -0.04 6.04 -19.58
N LEU A 143 -0.13 5.16 -18.56
CA LEU A 143 0.58 5.33 -17.30
C LEU A 143 2.11 5.29 -17.48
N GLU A 144 2.64 4.33 -18.22
CA GLU A 144 4.09 4.23 -18.49
C GLU A 144 4.61 5.48 -19.20
N ASN A 145 3.89 5.96 -20.21
CA ASN A 145 4.26 7.15 -20.97
C ASN A 145 4.20 8.44 -20.14
N LEU A 146 3.16 8.60 -19.31
CA LEU A 146 2.90 9.84 -18.57
C LEU A 146 3.67 9.93 -17.25
N THR A 147 4.01 8.79 -16.64
CA THR A 147 4.68 8.74 -15.33
C THR A 147 6.14 8.35 -15.42
N HIS A 148 6.58 7.75 -16.53
CA HIS A 148 7.90 7.14 -16.68
C HIS A 148 8.19 6.03 -15.65
N VAL A 149 7.14 5.41 -15.10
CA VAL A 149 7.22 4.29 -14.16
C VAL A 149 6.69 3.03 -14.84
N SER A 150 7.45 1.93 -14.75
CA SER A 150 7.04 0.63 -15.30
C SER A 150 5.75 0.12 -14.64
N VAL A 151 4.82 -0.36 -15.46
CA VAL A 151 3.65 -1.10 -14.98
C VAL A 151 4.02 -2.58 -14.92
N LEU A 152 4.21 -3.06 -13.69
CA LEU A 152 4.61 -4.43 -13.39
C LEU A 152 3.56 -5.44 -13.82
N GLY A 153 2.29 -5.05 -13.85
CA GLY A 153 1.24 -5.96 -14.30
C GLY A 153 -0.17 -5.54 -13.92
N SER A 154 -1.13 -6.41 -14.23
CA SER A 154 -2.54 -6.19 -13.93
C SER A 154 -3.20 -7.41 -13.30
N ILE A 155 -3.67 -7.30 -12.07
CA ILE A 155 -4.35 -8.39 -11.38
C ILE A 155 -5.86 -8.34 -11.70
N PRO A 156 -6.45 -9.38 -12.32
CA PRO A 156 -7.89 -9.43 -12.56
C PRO A 156 -8.67 -9.65 -11.25
N PHE A 157 -10.00 -9.56 -11.32
CA PHE A 157 -10.84 -10.09 -10.24
C PHE A 157 -10.51 -11.57 -9.98
N ILE A 158 -10.44 -11.94 -8.70
CA ILE A 158 -10.06 -13.28 -8.25
C ILE A 158 -11.23 -13.88 -7.46
N ASP A 159 -11.91 -14.87 -8.03
CA ASP A 159 -12.97 -15.60 -7.35
C ASP A 159 -12.42 -16.63 -6.33
N ASP A 160 -11.35 -17.33 -6.72
CA ASP A 160 -10.69 -18.36 -5.91
C ASP A 160 -9.41 -17.79 -5.30
N MET A 161 -9.46 -17.51 -3.99
CA MET A 161 -8.35 -16.98 -3.19
C MET A 161 -7.43 -18.07 -2.63
N SER A 162 -7.53 -19.32 -3.09
CA SER A 162 -6.57 -20.36 -2.71
C SER A 162 -5.15 -20.03 -3.17
N ASP A 163 -4.14 -20.45 -2.38
CA ASP A 163 -2.72 -20.22 -2.70
C ASP A 163 -2.35 -20.65 -4.12
N ARG A 164 -2.91 -21.77 -4.59
CA ARG A 164 -2.69 -22.29 -5.95
C ARG A 164 -3.23 -21.34 -7.02
N SER A 165 -4.42 -20.79 -6.80
CA SER A 165 -5.04 -19.83 -7.71
C SER A 165 -4.27 -18.51 -7.72
N LEU A 166 -3.97 -17.95 -6.54
CA LEU A 166 -3.17 -16.74 -6.38
C LEU A 166 -1.81 -16.87 -7.06
N TYR A 167 -1.05 -17.93 -6.79
CA TYR A 167 0.25 -18.17 -7.42
C TYR A 167 0.14 -18.17 -8.96
N ARG A 168 -0.85 -18.87 -9.52
CA ARG A 168 -1.07 -18.94 -10.96
C ARG A 168 -1.42 -17.58 -11.55
N ILE A 169 -2.29 -16.81 -10.89
CA ILE A 169 -2.71 -15.49 -11.34
C ILE A 169 -1.54 -14.51 -11.30
N PHE A 170 -0.83 -14.42 -10.18
CA PHE A 170 0.31 -13.51 -10.04
C PHE A 170 1.44 -13.85 -11.02
N LYS A 171 1.79 -15.13 -11.16
CA LYS A 171 2.83 -15.56 -12.12
C LYS A 171 2.48 -15.24 -13.58
N LYS A 172 1.19 -15.25 -13.94
CA LYS A 172 0.73 -14.92 -15.29
C LYS A 172 0.67 -13.42 -15.55
N ASN A 173 0.37 -12.63 -14.52
CA ASN A 173 -0.06 -11.25 -14.68
C ASN A 173 0.92 -10.20 -14.18
N ILE A 174 1.93 -10.58 -13.37
CA ILE A 174 2.97 -9.69 -12.86
C ILE A 174 4.31 -10.07 -13.47
N ASP A 175 5.02 -9.07 -13.98
CA ASP A 175 6.42 -9.17 -14.37
C ASP A 175 7.30 -8.96 -13.14
N PHE A 176 7.95 -10.04 -12.71
CA PHE A 176 8.88 -10.06 -11.57
C PHE A 176 10.33 -9.78 -11.98
N LYS A 177 10.61 -9.54 -13.26
CA LYS A 177 11.97 -9.34 -13.80
C LYS A 177 12.29 -7.87 -14.09
N SER A 178 11.30 -6.98 -13.95
CA SER A 178 11.41 -5.54 -14.22
C SER A 178 12.19 -4.78 -13.16
#